data_AF-A0A8H5CM25-F1
#
_entry.id   AF-A0A8H5CM25-F1
#
_cell.length_a   1.000
_cell.length_b   1.000
_cell.length_c   1.000
_cell.angle_alpha   90.00
_cell.angle_beta   90.00
_cell.angle_gamma   90.00
#
_symmetry.space_group_name_H-M   'P 1'
#
loop_
_entity.id
_entity.type
_entity.pdbx_description
1 polymer ?
#
loop_
_entity_poly.entity_id
_entity_poly.type
_entity_poly.pdbx_seq_one_letter_code
_entity_poly.pdbx_strand_id
1 'polypeptide(L)'
;MNAGDSPFTERGPATRKTPPIETGACWCYENALRIVEGDRRDEFHKLPAIFRRLRYLIRVYYDFRVTQDRTADAIKYCDFPTVFEMTLTLHKIGLYLQLDLPRLWALMAVGGLSFENFLLDEELDIGPYRTLHRKMAKHLEKDEEADDDDREVVQAISDNAGKDLAVYAMAWFFVDLHVAFILTDTKGQPERQRWAEKALHRLVNWSTASTWKDVLGDPLTDSIRPIYWNKDAMVKFSHAGGLGSLYGDWVNSSCVKLCETTLQELPASAWENQTKTSMLSITRALTSKMEWSDEGKNIVRHPVFAKALFQMYKHHGVAPFSTAGRRETWNTAVLFHFLSHSLKRATPEMQTQLIKSASSPAWKNLIEEYIFLPDSIERRYKWSNLNISGKWDCLEYYGCDNPNCLEKAELKKGREARGKRGRNEDWEKRLEAWGGKSKSCASCQETSYCSTDCQKAHWKAGHREKCKEASLKRQQRKLRS
;
A
#
# COMPACT_ATOMS: atom_id res chain seq x y z
N MET A 1 -8.56 -19.83 1.58
CA MET A 1 -8.36 -20.64 0.37
C MET A 1 -8.14 -22.08 0.81
N ASN A 2 -8.92 -23.03 0.29
CA ASN A 2 -8.64 -24.45 0.48
C ASN A 2 -7.28 -24.76 -0.16
N ALA A 3 -6.43 -25.54 0.53
CA ALA A 3 -5.04 -25.80 0.15
C ALA A 3 -4.85 -26.62 -1.15
N GLY A 4 -5.90 -26.84 -1.94
CA GLY A 4 -5.90 -27.61 -3.18
C GLY A 4 -5.86 -26.79 -4.48
N ASP A 5 -6.20 -25.49 -4.45
CA ASP A 5 -6.33 -24.65 -5.65
C ASP A 5 -5.41 -23.42 -5.57
N SER A 6 -4.10 -23.67 -5.43
CA SER A 6 -3.13 -22.57 -5.57
C SER A 6 -2.94 -22.26 -7.05
N PRO A 7 -3.04 -20.99 -7.50
CA PRO A 7 -2.72 -20.59 -8.88
C PRO A 7 -1.33 -21.05 -9.34
N PHE A 8 -0.42 -21.30 -8.38
CA PHE A 8 0.94 -21.80 -8.63
C PHE A 8 1.01 -23.28 -8.97
N THR A 9 0.01 -24.07 -8.59
CA THR A 9 -0.06 -25.51 -8.89
C THR A 9 -0.67 -25.82 -10.26
N GLU A 10 -1.12 -24.79 -10.97
CA GLU A 10 -1.73 -24.91 -12.29
C GLU A 10 -0.71 -25.29 -13.37
N ARG A 11 -1.15 -26.14 -14.29
CA ARG A 11 -0.33 -26.66 -15.39
C ARG A 11 -0.40 -25.77 -16.61
N GLY A 12 0.65 -25.83 -17.44
CA GLY A 12 0.60 -25.28 -18.78
C GLY A 12 -0.50 -25.95 -19.62
N PRO A 13 -1.21 -25.19 -20.48
CA PRO A 13 -2.24 -25.74 -21.36
C PRO A 13 -1.66 -26.66 -22.45
N ALA A 14 -0.35 -26.59 -22.72
CA ALA A 14 0.35 -27.51 -23.61
C ALA A 14 0.91 -28.71 -22.83
N THR A 15 0.83 -29.90 -23.42
CA THR A 15 1.47 -31.09 -22.83
C THR A 15 2.99 -31.01 -22.99
N ARG A 16 3.73 -31.16 -21.89
CA ARG A 16 5.20 -31.24 -21.90
C ARG A 16 5.68 -32.39 -22.77
N LYS A 17 6.65 -32.13 -23.65
CA LYS A 17 7.32 -33.15 -24.47
C LYS A 17 8.69 -33.53 -23.91
N THR A 18 9.19 -34.69 -24.34
CA THR A 18 10.55 -35.16 -24.05
C THR A 18 11.22 -35.56 -25.36
N PRO A 19 12.19 -34.80 -25.88
CA PRO A 19 12.72 -33.54 -25.34
C PRO A 19 11.70 -32.37 -25.37
N PRO A 20 11.90 -31.32 -24.54
CA PRO A 20 11.07 -30.11 -24.58
C PRO A 20 11.02 -29.46 -25.96
N ILE A 21 9.91 -28.79 -26.27
CA ILE A 21 9.73 -28.12 -27.56
C ILE A 21 10.70 -26.93 -27.62
N GLU A 22 11.55 -26.87 -28.64
CA GLU A 22 12.44 -25.72 -28.83
C GLU A 22 11.64 -24.41 -28.85
N THR A 23 12.11 -23.39 -28.13
CA THR A 23 11.41 -22.12 -27.89
C THR A 23 10.10 -22.20 -27.08
N GLY A 24 9.73 -23.39 -26.60
CA GLY A 24 8.69 -23.59 -25.59
C GLY A 24 9.17 -23.13 -24.21
N ALA A 25 8.22 -22.92 -23.29
CA ALA A 25 8.50 -22.40 -21.96
C ALA A 25 9.45 -23.33 -21.18
N CYS A 26 9.19 -24.65 -21.23
CA CYS A 26 10.03 -25.66 -20.60
C CYS A 26 11.46 -25.61 -21.13
N TRP A 27 11.61 -25.59 -22.46
CA TRP A 27 12.93 -25.49 -23.10
C TRP A 27 13.65 -24.19 -22.69
N CYS A 28 12.94 -23.07 -22.68
CA CYS A 28 13.55 -21.79 -22.41
C CYS A 28 14.10 -21.70 -20.97
N TYR A 29 13.32 -22.04 -19.94
CA TYR A 29 13.81 -21.89 -18.57
C TYR A 29 14.87 -22.95 -18.22
N GLU A 30 14.77 -24.18 -18.76
CA GLU A 30 15.79 -25.22 -18.55
C GLU A 30 17.10 -24.85 -19.25
N ASN A 31 17.03 -24.32 -20.48
CA ASN A 31 18.21 -23.90 -21.21
C ASN A 31 18.88 -22.66 -20.57
N ALA A 32 18.08 -21.69 -20.11
CA ALA A 32 18.60 -20.55 -19.36
C ALA A 32 19.31 -21.00 -18.08
N LEU A 33 18.70 -21.91 -17.31
CA LEU A 33 19.30 -22.47 -16.10
C LEU A 33 20.63 -23.17 -16.43
N ARG A 34 20.65 -24.05 -17.43
CA ARG A 34 21.86 -24.77 -17.86
C ARG A 34 23.01 -23.83 -18.20
N ILE A 35 22.73 -22.73 -18.90
CA ILE A 35 23.75 -21.75 -19.29
C ILE A 35 24.29 -21.01 -18.05
N VAL A 36 23.39 -20.54 -17.18
CA VAL A 36 23.76 -19.72 -16.01
C VAL A 36 24.39 -20.55 -14.90
N GLU A 37 23.78 -21.67 -14.50
CA GLU A 37 24.29 -22.59 -13.48
C GLU A 37 25.61 -23.24 -13.88
N GLY A 38 25.76 -23.55 -15.18
CA GLY A 38 27.00 -24.09 -15.73
C GLY A 38 28.09 -23.05 -16.01
N ASP A 39 27.85 -21.76 -15.74
CA ASP A 39 28.71 -20.62 -16.09
C ASP A 39 29.24 -20.68 -17.54
N ARG A 40 28.38 -21.03 -18.49
CA ARG A 40 28.73 -21.19 -19.92
C ARG A 40 28.76 -19.84 -20.62
N ARG A 41 29.79 -19.04 -20.32
CA ARG A 41 29.90 -17.64 -20.73
C ARG A 41 29.91 -17.44 -22.25
N ASP A 42 30.41 -18.42 -23.00
CA ASP A 42 30.37 -18.44 -24.46
C ASP A 42 28.92 -18.48 -24.99
N GLU A 43 27.97 -19.02 -24.22
CA GLU A 43 26.56 -19.10 -24.57
C GLU A 43 25.71 -17.91 -24.06
N PHE A 44 26.29 -16.95 -23.34
CA PHE A 44 25.52 -15.85 -22.71
C PHE A 44 24.78 -14.97 -23.72
N HIS A 45 25.28 -14.88 -24.96
CA HIS A 45 24.62 -14.14 -26.05
C HIS A 45 23.21 -14.67 -26.38
N LYS A 46 22.89 -15.91 -26.00
CA LYS A 46 21.56 -16.52 -26.22
C LYS A 46 20.54 -16.08 -25.17
N LEU A 47 20.99 -15.74 -23.95
CA LEU A 47 20.12 -15.50 -22.80
C LEU A 47 19.11 -14.36 -23.00
N PRO A 48 19.45 -13.20 -23.60
CA PRO A 48 18.47 -12.13 -23.81
C PRO A 48 17.25 -12.58 -24.62
N ALA A 49 17.46 -13.34 -25.70
CA ALA A 49 16.36 -13.85 -26.53
C ALA A 49 15.52 -14.90 -25.76
N ILE A 50 16.17 -15.77 -24.98
CA ILE A 50 15.50 -16.78 -24.15
C ILE A 50 14.60 -16.10 -23.10
N PHE A 51 15.11 -15.11 -22.37
CA PHE A 51 14.33 -14.41 -21.34
C PHE A 51 13.16 -13.61 -21.92
N ARG A 52 13.34 -13.00 -23.09
CA ARG A 52 12.23 -12.34 -23.82
C ARG A 52 11.16 -13.32 -24.24
N ARG A 53 11.55 -14.50 -24.75
CA ARG A 53 10.58 -15.56 -25.11
C ARG A 53 9.84 -16.08 -23.88
N LEU A 54 10.52 -16.28 -22.74
CA LEU A 54 9.88 -16.66 -21.48
C LEU A 54 8.86 -15.62 -21.03
N ARG A 55 9.27 -14.36 -20.98
CA ARG A 55 8.37 -13.25 -20.62
C ARG A 55 7.12 -13.21 -21.50
N TYR A 56 7.29 -13.40 -22.80
CA TYR A 56 6.17 -13.49 -23.75
C TYR A 56 5.27 -14.69 -23.47
N LEU A 57 5.83 -15.90 -23.28
CA LEU A 57 5.03 -17.11 -23.04
C LEU A 57 4.28 -17.07 -21.70
N ILE A 58 4.86 -16.44 -20.69
CA ILE A 58 4.19 -16.19 -19.41
C ILE A 58 2.99 -15.27 -19.62
N ARG A 59 3.14 -14.19 -20.39
CA ARG A 59 2.04 -13.28 -20.74
C ARG A 59 0.93 -14.02 -21.50
N VAL A 60 1.29 -14.79 -22.52
CA VAL A 60 0.35 -15.63 -23.30
C VAL A 60 -0.40 -16.62 -22.41
N TYR A 61 0.28 -17.25 -21.46
CA TYR A 61 -0.36 -18.15 -20.50
C TYR A 61 -1.40 -17.42 -19.65
N TYR A 62 -1.06 -16.26 -19.08
CA TYR A 62 -2.00 -15.53 -18.22
C TYR A 62 -3.12 -14.86 -19.00
N ASP A 63 -2.89 -14.43 -20.24
CA ASP A 63 -3.97 -13.99 -21.12
C ASP A 63 -4.96 -15.12 -21.36
N PHE A 64 -4.47 -16.32 -21.68
CA PHE A 64 -5.32 -17.52 -21.77
C PHE A 64 -6.04 -17.82 -20.45
N ARG A 65 -5.39 -17.69 -19.28
CA ARG A 65 -6.06 -17.93 -17.99
C ARG A 65 -7.18 -16.93 -17.72
N VAL A 66 -6.98 -15.67 -18.07
CA VAL A 66 -7.96 -14.60 -17.81
C VAL A 66 -9.09 -14.62 -18.83
N THR A 67 -8.81 -14.78 -20.13
CA THR A 67 -9.82 -14.69 -21.20
C THR A 67 -10.36 -16.04 -21.67
N GLN A 68 -9.67 -17.14 -21.38
CA GLN A 68 -9.93 -18.48 -21.95
C GLN A 68 -9.68 -18.57 -23.47
N ASP A 69 -9.07 -17.55 -24.08
CA ASP A 69 -8.79 -17.53 -25.53
C ASP A 69 -7.62 -18.44 -25.90
N ARG A 70 -7.92 -19.48 -26.68
CA ARG A 70 -6.96 -20.49 -27.11
C ARG A 70 -6.12 -20.00 -28.29
N THR A 71 -5.01 -19.33 -28.00
CA THR A 71 -4.02 -18.97 -29.03
C THR A 71 -3.11 -20.14 -29.40
N ALA A 72 -2.53 -20.12 -30.61
CA ALA A 72 -1.60 -21.16 -31.05
C ALA A 72 -0.40 -21.31 -30.11
N ASP A 73 0.13 -20.18 -29.63
CA ASP A 73 1.28 -20.19 -28.72
C ASP A 73 0.92 -20.72 -27.34
N ALA A 74 -0.26 -20.39 -26.80
CA ALA A 74 -0.74 -20.96 -25.55
C ALA A 74 -0.79 -22.50 -25.63
N ILE A 75 -1.45 -23.04 -26.65
CA ILE A 75 -1.69 -24.48 -26.77
C ILE A 75 -0.42 -25.26 -27.14
N LYS A 76 0.56 -24.62 -27.78
CA LYS A 76 1.77 -25.30 -28.28
C LYS A 76 3.00 -25.12 -27.40
N TYR A 77 3.22 -23.93 -26.85
CA TYR A 77 4.52 -23.54 -26.27
C TYR A 77 4.46 -23.23 -24.77
N CYS A 78 3.29 -23.13 -24.15
CA CYS A 78 3.16 -23.05 -22.69
C CYS A 78 3.17 -24.48 -22.08
N ASP A 79 4.30 -25.18 -22.20
CA ASP A 79 4.48 -26.62 -21.97
C ASP A 79 5.13 -26.99 -20.63
N PHE A 80 4.95 -26.14 -19.61
CA PHE A 80 5.53 -26.33 -18.28
C PHE A 80 4.64 -27.19 -17.35
N PRO A 81 5.22 -27.97 -16.41
CA PRO A 81 4.44 -28.83 -15.52
C PRO A 81 3.56 -28.04 -14.56
N THR A 82 4.12 -27.02 -13.92
CA THR A 82 3.39 -26.03 -13.13
C THR A 82 3.99 -24.65 -13.31
N VAL A 83 3.19 -23.60 -13.10
CA VAL A 83 3.70 -22.21 -13.07
C VAL A 83 4.81 -22.08 -12.02
N PHE A 84 4.62 -22.70 -10.84
CA PHE A 84 5.57 -22.64 -9.74
C PHE A 84 6.96 -23.14 -10.11
N GLU A 85 7.08 -24.26 -10.81
CA GLU A 85 8.37 -24.82 -11.21
C GLU A 85 9.16 -23.87 -12.11
N MET A 86 8.48 -23.24 -13.08
CA MET A 86 9.08 -22.23 -13.94
C MET A 86 9.52 -21.00 -13.12
N THR A 87 8.64 -20.48 -12.27
CA THR A 87 8.92 -19.31 -11.44
C THR A 87 10.06 -19.57 -10.43
N LEU A 88 10.11 -20.75 -9.83
CA LEU A 88 11.21 -21.14 -8.94
C LEU A 88 12.53 -21.31 -9.70
N THR A 89 12.48 -21.84 -10.93
CA THR A 89 13.68 -21.95 -11.78
C THR A 89 14.21 -20.57 -12.15
N LEU A 90 13.31 -19.63 -12.49
CA LEU A 90 13.66 -18.23 -12.75
C LEU A 90 14.28 -17.56 -11.51
N HIS A 91 13.73 -17.81 -10.32
CA HIS A 91 14.34 -17.34 -9.07
C HIS A 91 15.74 -17.92 -8.87
N LYS A 92 15.93 -19.23 -9.07
CA LYS A 92 17.25 -19.88 -8.98
C LYS A 92 18.27 -19.24 -9.94
N ILE A 93 17.86 -18.93 -11.17
CA ILE A 93 18.69 -18.20 -12.13
C ILE A 93 19.04 -16.80 -11.61
N GLY A 94 18.04 -16.07 -11.10
CA GLY A 94 18.22 -14.75 -10.49
C GLY A 94 19.26 -14.77 -9.37
N LEU A 95 19.13 -15.72 -8.43
CA LEU A 95 20.08 -15.92 -7.33
C LEU A 95 21.49 -16.27 -7.82
N TYR A 96 21.64 -17.13 -8.83
CA TYR A 96 22.95 -17.45 -9.40
C TYR A 96 23.66 -16.23 -9.98
N LEU A 97 22.91 -15.28 -10.53
CA LEU A 97 23.45 -14.03 -11.07
C LEU A 97 23.67 -12.99 -9.96
N GLN A 98 22.78 -12.93 -8.97
CA GLN A 98 22.88 -12.01 -7.85
C GLN A 98 24.07 -12.32 -6.95
N LEU A 99 24.34 -13.60 -6.68
CA LEU A 99 25.39 -14.05 -5.79
C LEU A 99 26.77 -14.17 -6.47
N ASP A 100 26.82 -14.14 -7.81
CA ASP A 100 28.05 -14.14 -8.61
C ASP A 100 28.09 -12.92 -9.54
N LEU A 101 28.55 -11.79 -8.98
CA LEU A 101 28.61 -10.53 -9.71
C LEU A 101 29.47 -10.60 -10.99
N PRO A 102 30.67 -11.23 -11.02
CA PRO A 102 31.40 -11.47 -12.26
C PRO A 102 30.56 -12.13 -13.36
N ARG A 103 29.71 -13.10 -13.02
CA ARG A 103 28.77 -13.74 -13.95
C ARG A 103 27.73 -12.76 -14.48
N LEU A 104 27.11 -11.97 -13.59
CA LEU A 104 26.16 -10.93 -13.99
C LEU A 104 26.80 -9.90 -14.93
N TRP A 105 28.02 -9.44 -14.64
CA TRP A 105 28.73 -8.48 -15.49
C TRP A 105 29.08 -9.05 -16.86
N ALA A 106 29.51 -10.31 -16.91
CA ALA A 106 29.76 -10.98 -18.19
C ALA A 106 28.47 -11.06 -19.03
N LEU A 107 27.33 -11.36 -18.40
CA LEU A 107 26.03 -11.37 -19.08
C LEU A 107 25.62 -9.97 -19.56
N MET A 108 25.75 -8.95 -18.72
CA MET A 108 25.47 -7.56 -19.11
C MET A 108 26.34 -7.11 -20.28
N ALA A 109 27.64 -7.46 -20.27
CA ALA A 109 28.58 -7.11 -21.33
C ALA A 109 28.23 -7.80 -22.66
N VAL A 110 27.91 -9.10 -22.64
CA VAL A 110 27.56 -9.86 -23.85
C VAL A 110 26.17 -9.49 -24.38
N GLY A 111 25.20 -9.28 -23.49
CA GLY A 111 23.84 -8.88 -23.85
C GLY A 111 23.74 -7.43 -24.33
N GLY A 112 24.68 -6.58 -23.90
CA GLY A 112 24.77 -5.17 -24.27
C GLY A 112 23.48 -4.40 -24.01
N LEU A 113 23.22 -3.40 -24.85
CA LEU A 113 22.05 -2.52 -24.72
C LEU A 113 20.71 -3.29 -24.80
N SER A 114 20.64 -4.38 -25.56
CA SER A 114 19.40 -5.17 -25.69
C SER A 114 18.98 -5.80 -24.37
N PHE A 115 19.96 -6.31 -23.60
CA PHE A 115 19.69 -6.91 -22.30
C PHE A 115 19.58 -5.88 -21.19
N GLU A 116 20.34 -4.78 -21.26
CA GLU A 116 20.12 -3.62 -20.38
C GLU A 116 18.67 -3.14 -20.48
N ASN A 117 18.18 -2.89 -21.70
CA ASN A 117 16.82 -2.42 -21.91
C ASN A 117 15.79 -3.42 -21.36
N PHE A 118 15.99 -4.72 -21.59
CA PHE A 118 15.12 -5.77 -21.10
C PHE A 118 14.98 -5.76 -19.57
N LEU A 119 16.11 -5.64 -18.85
CA LEU A 119 16.14 -5.70 -17.40
C LEU A 119 15.75 -4.38 -16.75
N LEU A 120 16.32 -3.26 -17.22
CA LEU A 120 16.32 -1.99 -16.51
C LEU A 120 15.39 -0.94 -17.11
N ASP A 121 14.96 -1.06 -18.36
CA ASP A 121 14.19 0.03 -19.00
C ASP A 121 12.75 -0.40 -19.35
N GLU A 122 12.55 -1.60 -19.89
CA GLU A 122 11.23 -2.10 -20.27
C GLU A 122 10.33 -2.33 -19.05
N GLU A 123 9.15 -1.70 -19.02
CA GLU A 123 8.16 -1.93 -17.96
C GLU A 123 7.70 -3.38 -17.94
N LEU A 124 7.33 -3.91 -16.77
CA LEU A 124 6.73 -5.25 -16.66
C LEU A 124 5.29 -5.22 -17.19
N ASP A 125 4.89 -6.26 -17.92
CA ASP A 125 3.58 -6.29 -18.57
C ASP A 125 2.49 -6.85 -17.64
N ILE A 126 1.69 -5.95 -17.06
CA ILE A 126 0.59 -6.29 -16.14
C ILE A 126 -0.71 -6.71 -16.84
N GLY A 127 -0.75 -6.73 -18.18
CA GLY A 127 -1.91 -7.16 -18.94
C GLY A 127 -3.08 -6.16 -19.02
N PRO A 128 -4.07 -6.43 -19.89
CA PRO A 128 -5.16 -5.49 -20.20
C PRO A 128 -6.16 -5.34 -19.03
N TYR A 129 -6.48 -6.42 -18.32
CA TYR A 129 -7.45 -6.36 -17.20
C TYR A 129 -6.92 -5.58 -16.01
N ARG A 130 -5.63 -5.73 -15.64
CA ARG A 130 -5.04 -4.90 -14.59
C ARG A 130 -4.95 -3.43 -15.01
N THR A 131 -4.67 -3.18 -16.29
CA THR A 131 -4.67 -1.82 -16.86
C THR A 131 -6.06 -1.18 -16.80
N LEU A 132 -7.11 -1.94 -17.15
CA LEU A 132 -8.51 -1.52 -17.06
C LEU A 132 -8.92 -1.24 -15.61
N HIS A 133 -8.66 -2.19 -14.71
CA HIS A 133 -8.90 -2.02 -13.28
C HIS A 133 -8.26 -0.74 -12.76
N ARG A 134 -6.97 -0.51 -13.06
CA ARG A 134 -6.26 0.70 -12.63
C ARG A 134 -6.90 1.97 -13.16
N LYS A 135 -7.33 1.97 -14.42
CA LYS A 135 -8.00 3.13 -15.04
C LYS A 135 -9.33 3.43 -14.32
N MET A 136 -10.11 2.39 -14.05
CA MET A 136 -11.43 2.53 -13.43
C MET A 136 -11.32 2.88 -11.94
N ALA A 137 -10.42 2.25 -11.19
CA ALA A 137 -10.15 2.59 -9.79
C ALA A 137 -9.72 4.06 -9.63
N LYS A 138 -8.88 4.59 -10.54
CA LYS A 138 -8.52 6.02 -10.56
C LYS A 138 -9.66 6.95 -10.93
N HIS A 139 -10.62 6.48 -11.72
CA HIS A 139 -11.80 7.26 -12.05
C HIS A 139 -12.73 7.32 -10.84
N LEU A 140 -13.00 6.17 -10.23
CA LEU A 140 -13.76 6.00 -9.01
C LEU A 140 -13.20 6.85 -7.85
N GLU A 141 -11.88 6.85 -7.64
CA GLU A 141 -11.22 7.66 -6.59
C GLU A 141 -11.44 9.17 -6.78
N LYS A 142 -11.59 9.62 -8.03
CA LYS A 142 -11.79 11.04 -8.36
C LYS A 142 -13.25 11.44 -8.44
N ASP A 143 -14.15 10.47 -8.49
CA ASP A 143 -15.56 10.72 -8.60
C ASP A 143 -16.16 10.97 -7.21
N GLU A 144 -16.62 12.20 -6.99
CA GLU A 144 -17.25 12.59 -5.72
C GLU A 144 -18.65 11.97 -5.54
N GLU A 145 -19.24 11.46 -6.63
CA GLU A 145 -20.56 10.84 -6.69
C GLU A 145 -20.52 9.32 -6.65
N ALA A 146 -19.33 8.70 -6.83
CA ALA A 146 -19.18 7.26 -6.89
C ALA A 146 -19.87 6.54 -5.74
N ASP A 147 -20.81 5.66 -6.09
CA ASP A 147 -21.65 4.90 -5.17
C ASP A 147 -21.17 3.44 -5.02
N ASP A 148 -22.02 2.60 -4.43
CA ASP A 148 -21.71 1.19 -4.22
C ASP A 148 -21.78 0.37 -5.52
N ASP A 149 -22.65 0.72 -6.47
CA ASP A 149 -22.76 0.03 -7.75
C ASP A 149 -21.48 0.25 -8.59
N ASP A 150 -20.96 1.48 -8.61
CA ASP A 150 -19.68 1.80 -9.25
C ASP A 150 -18.52 0.99 -8.62
N ARG A 151 -18.54 0.85 -7.29
CA ARG A 151 -17.54 0.06 -6.55
C ARG A 151 -17.64 -1.43 -6.89
N GLU A 152 -18.85 -1.97 -7.00
CA GLU A 152 -19.09 -3.37 -7.38
C GLU A 152 -18.57 -3.67 -8.79
N VAL A 153 -18.80 -2.77 -9.75
CA VAL A 153 -18.26 -2.91 -11.11
C VAL A 153 -16.73 -2.92 -11.10
N VAL A 154 -16.10 -1.99 -10.38
CA VAL A 154 -14.64 -1.95 -10.25
C VAL A 154 -14.12 -3.22 -9.55
N GLN A 155 -14.83 -3.72 -8.54
CA GLN A 155 -14.47 -4.94 -7.82
C GLN A 155 -14.54 -6.17 -8.73
N ALA A 156 -15.57 -6.32 -9.56
CA ALA A 156 -15.67 -7.44 -10.50
C ALA A 156 -14.50 -7.46 -11.51
N ILE A 157 -14.02 -6.27 -11.93
CA ILE A 157 -12.83 -6.16 -12.79
C ILE A 157 -11.57 -6.47 -11.99
N SER A 158 -11.49 -6.03 -10.73
CA SER A 158 -10.40 -6.36 -9.81
C SER A 158 -10.24 -7.87 -9.62
N ASP A 159 -11.35 -8.61 -9.46
CA ASP A 159 -11.33 -10.06 -9.28
C ASP A 159 -10.76 -10.79 -10.50
N ASN A 160 -11.07 -10.31 -11.72
CA ASN A 160 -10.48 -10.84 -12.94
C ASN A 160 -9.01 -10.40 -13.10
N ALA A 161 -8.69 -9.16 -12.76
CA ALA A 161 -7.33 -8.65 -12.73
C ALA A 161 -6.44 -9.44 -11.75
N GLY A 162 -7.00 -9.93 -10.64
CA GLY A 162 -6.31 -10.77 -9.65
C GLY A 162 -5.85 -12.13 -10.18
N LYS A 163 -6.48 -12.64 -11.25
CA LYS A 163 -6.07 -13.89 -11.92
C LYS A 163 -4.85 -13.71 -12.81
N ASP A 164 -4.51 -12.48 -13.17
CA ASP A 164 -3.32 -12.16 -13.96
C ASP A 164 -2.08 -12.10 -13.06
N LEU A 165 -1.29 -13.18 -13.05
CA LEU A 165 -0.09 -13.29 -12.22
C LEU A 165 1.19 -13.36 -13.07
N ALA A 166 1.17 -12.83 -14.30
CA ALA A 166 2.34 -12.86 -15.20
C ALA A 166 3.56 -12.18 -14.59
N VAL A 167 3.36 -10.99 -14.07
CA VAL A 167 4.42 -10.19 -13.45
C VAL A 167 4.88 -10.81 -12.13
N TYR A 168 3.95 -11.30 -11.32
CA TYR A 168 4.26 -12.05 -10.10
C TYR A 168 5.18 -13.24 -10.40
N ALA A 169 4.87 -14.03 -11.45
CA ALA A 169 5.62 -15.22 -11.83
C ALA A 169 7.06 -14.94 -12.28
N MET A 170 7.40 -13.69 -12.60
CA MET A 170 8.76 -13.25 -12.98
C MET A 170 9.41 -12.37 -11.91
N ALA A 171 8.68 -11.99 -10.86
CA ALA A 171 9.10 -10.99 -9.89
C ALA A 171 10.47 -11.33 -9.28
N TRP A 172 10.65 -12.57 -8.81
CA TRP A 172 11.91 -13.03 -8.24
C TRP A 172 13.10 -12.76 -9.18
N PHE A 173 13.05 -13.22 -10.44
CA PHE A 173 14.15 -13.01 -11.38
C PHE A 173 14.50 -11.53 -11.59
N PHE A 174 13.51 -10.67 -11.82
CA PHE A 174 13.79 -9.26 -12.02
C PHE A 174 14.30 -8.59 -10.74
N VAL A 175 13.65 -8.83 -9.60
CA VAL A 175 13.96 -8.19 -8.33
C VAL A 175 15.34 -8.64 -7.82
N ASP A 176 15.68 -9.93 -7.90
CA ASP A 176 16.99 -10.47 -7.52
C ASP A 176 18.14 -9.75 -8.26
N LEU A 177 17.98 -9.56 -9.58
CA LEU A 177 18.95 -8.84 -10.40
C LEU A 177 19.03 -7.35 -10.04
N HIS A 178 17.90 -6.70 -9.76
CA HIS A 178 17.89 -5.30 -9.34
C HIS A 178 18.59 -5.12 -7.99
N VAL A 179 18.37 -6.05 -7.06
CA VAL A 179 19.04 -6.08 -5.75
C VAL A 179 20.55 -6.28 -5.93
N ALA A 180 20.98 -7.13 -6.87
CA ALA A 180 22.39 -7.32 -7.19
C ALA A 180 23.10 -6.01 -7.58
N PHE A 181 22.47 -5.21 -8.45
CA PHE A 181 23.02 -3.91 -8.86
C PHE A 181 23.15 -2.95 -7.67
N ILE A 182 22.18 -2.95 -6.73
CA ILE A 182 22.16 -2.04 -5.58
C ILE A 182 23.20 -2.41 -4.52
N LEU A 183 23.41 -3.70 -4.29
CA LEU A 183 24.35 -4.19 -3.26
C LEU A 183 25.82 -4.11 -3.70
N THR A 184 26.08 -3.86 -4.98
CA THR A 184 27.44 -3.80 -5.52
C THR A 184 28.10 -2.44 -5.22
N ASP A 185 29.40 -2.46 -4.90
CA ASP A 185 30.22 -1.25 -4.91
C ASP A 185 30.51 -0.82 -6.37
N THR A 186 29.95 0.32 -6.76
CA THR A 186 30.07 0.90 -8.11
C THR A 186 31.11 2.02 -8.18
N LYS A 187 31.91 2.24 -7.13
CA LYS A 187 32.88 3.34 -7.09
C LYS A 187 33.88 3.24 -8.25
N GLY A 188 34.03 4.35 -8.98
CA GLY A 188 34.92 4.42 -10.14
C GLY A 188 34.42 3.69 -11.39
N GLN A 189 33.17 3.22 -11.41
CA GLN A 189 32.59 2.44 -12.51
C GLN A 189 31.28 3.07 -12.99
N PRO A 190 31.34 4.07 -13.87
CA PRO A 190 30.18 4.89 -14.23
C PRO A 190 28.99 4.09 -14.79
N GLU A 191 29.27 3.07 -15.60
CA GLU A 191 28.23 2.21 -16.17
C GLU A 191 27.49 1.40 -15.10
N ARG A 192 28.22 0.81 -14.14
CA ARG A 192 27.62 0.05 -13.05
C ARG A 192 26.85 0.96 -12.09
N GLN A 193 27.34 2.17 -11.87
CA GLN A 193 26.62 3.19 -11.10
C GLN A 193 25.29 3.53 -11.78
N ARG A 194 25.29 3.75 -13.10
CA ARG A 194 24.05 3.98 -13.87
C ARG A 194 23.06 2.84 -13.72
N TRP A 195 23.51 1.58 -13.82
CA TRP A 195 22.64 0.42 -13.64
C TRP A 195 22.06 0.34 -12.22
N ALA A 196 22.87 0.60 -11.19
CA ALA A 196 22.42 0.62 -9.81
C ALA A 196 21.37 1.72 -9.55
N GLU A 197 21.54 2.91 -10.13
CA GLU A 197 20.58 4.01 -10.04
C GLU A 197 19.25 3.66 -10.73
N LYS A 198 19.28 3.12 -11.95
CA LYS A 198 18.09 2.64 -12.66
C LYS A 198 17.36 1.56 -11.85
N ALA A 199 18.10 0.57 -11.36
CA ALA A 199 17.55 -0.53 -10.58
C ALA A 199 16.90 -0.04 -9.27
N LEU A 200 17.56 0.90 -8.59
CA LEU A 200 17.07 1.52 -7.37
C LEU A 200 15.75 2.25 -7.59
N HIS A 201 15.67 3.11 -8.61
CA HIS A 201 14.43 3.82 -8.92
C HIS A 201 13.27 2.88 -9.25
N ARG A 202 13.54 1.79 -9.98
CA ARG A 202 12.52 0.78 -10.29
C ARG A 202 12.06 0.02 -9.06
N LEU A 203 12.98 -0.42 -8.19
CA LEU A 203 12.61 -1.12 -6.97
C LEU A 203 11.80 -0.23 -6.02
N VAL A 204 12.15 1.06 -5.90
CA VAL A 204 11.32 2.01 -5.14
C VAL A 204 9.93 2.11 -5.75
N ASN A 205 9.82 2.30 -7.07
CA ASN A 205 8.52 2.38 -7.73
C ASN A 205 7.69 1.10 -7.54
N TRP A 206 8.31 -0.08 -7.72
CA TRP A 206 7.65 -1.37 -7.58
C TRP A 206 7.14 -1.64 -6.16
N SER A 207 7.89 -1.20 -5.15
CA SER A 207 7.59 -1.53 -3.76
C SER A 207 6.77 -0.47 -3.01
N THR A 208 6.63 0.74 -3.56
CA THR A 208 5.91 1.84 -2.91
C THR A 208 4.64 2.27 -3.65
N ALA A 209 4.53 2.02 -4.95
CA ALA A 209 3.31 2.27 -5.69
C ALA A 209 2.33 1.11 -5.48
N SER A 210 1.09 1.41 -5.06
CA SER A 210 0.04 0.40 -4.85
C SER A 210 -0.14 -0.50 -6.07
N THR A 211 -0.16 0.09 -7.27
CA THR A 211 -0.28 -0.64 -8.53
C THR A 211 0.73 -1.79 -8.67
N TRP A 212 1.98 -1.59 -8.25
CA TRP A 212 3.01 -2.60 -8.40
C TRP A 212 3.07 -3.55 -7.22
N LYS A 213 2.88 -3.03 -6.01
CA LYS A 213 2.89 -3.83 -4.79
C LYS A 213 1.82 -4.93 -4.83
N ASP A 214 0.62 -4.59 -5.29
CA ASP A 214 -0.50 -5.53 -5.42
C ASP A 214 -0.26 -6.62 -6.47
N VAL A 215 0.60 -6.35 -7.47
CA VAL A 215 0.86 -7.27 -8.58
C VAL A 215 2.07 -8.15 -8.32
N LEU A 216 3.11 -7.60 -7.70
CA LEU A 216 4.36 -8.30 -7.45
C LEU A 216 4.32 -9.09 -6.13
N GLY A 217 3.50 -8.67 -5.17
CA GLY A 217 3.21 -9.41 -3.93
C GLY A 217 4.44 -9.81 -3.10
N ASP A 218 4.30 -10.92 -2.37
CA ASP A 218 5.35 -11.46 -1.51
C ASP A 218 6.69 -11.76 -2.21
N PRO A 219 6.75 -12.20 -3.48
CA PRO A 219 8.02 -12.38 -4.19
C PRO A 219 8.88 -11.13 -4.23
N LEU A 220 8.26 -9.95 -4.38
CA LEU A 220 8.99 -8.69 -4.26
C LEU A 220 9.58 -8.60 -2.87
N THR A 221 8.75 -8.62 -1.82
CA THR A 221 9.21 -8.48 -0.43
C THR A 221 10.32 -9.47 -0.08
N ASP A 222 10.22 -10.73 -0.49
CA ASP A 222 11.24 -11.74 -0.22
C ASP A 222 12.58 -11.40 -0.91
N SER A 223 12.56 -11.03 -2.19
CA SER A 223 13.78 -10.67 -2.92
C SER A 223 14.45 -9.38 -2.43
N ILE A 224 13.72 -8.39 -1.89
CA ILE A 224 14.34 -7.13 -1.40
C ILE A 224 15.00 -7.27 -0.02
N ARG A 225 14.77 -8.35 0.74
CA ARG A 225 15.35 -8.56 2.09
C ARG A 225 16.85 -8.28 2.20
N PRO A 226 17.71 -8.62 1.20
CA PRO A 226 19.13 -8.27 1.25
C PRO A 226 19.40 -6.76 1.35
N ILE A 227 18.53 -5.91 0.80
CA ILE A 227 18.60 -4.44 1.00
C ILE A 227 18.32 -4.10 2.46
N TYR A 228 17.33 -4.74 3.10
CA TYR A 228 16.97 -4.49 4.49
C TYR A 228 18.05 -4.97 5.49
N TRP A 229 18.83 -5.99 5.13
CA TRP A 229 19.94 -6.47 5.96
C TRP A 229 21.19 -5.57 5.88
N ASN A 230 21.35 -4.83 4.78
CA ASN A 230 22.51 -3.96 4.58
C ASN A 230 22.16 -2.51 4.91
N LYS A 231 22.76 -1.96 5.99
CA LYS A 231 22.44 -0.60 6.48
C LYS A 231 22.67 0.48 5.43
N ASP A 232 23.75 0.41 4.66
CA ASP A 232 24.08 1.42 3.64
C ASP A 232 23.12 1.34 2.45
N ALA A 233 22.81 0.12 1.99
CA ALA A 233 21.84 -0.10 0.93
C ALA A 233 20.43 0.35 1.34
N MET A 234 20.03 0.06 2.58
CA MET A 234 18.75 0.51 3.14
C MET A 234 18.67 2.03 3.26
N VAL A 235 19.73 2.72 3.66
CA VAL A 235 19.75 4.20 3.71
C VAL A 235 19.63 4.77 2.30
N LYS A 236 20.40 4.25 1.33
CA LYS A 236 20.28 4.64 -0.09
C LYS A 236 18.87 4.40 -0.63
N PHE A 237 18.30 3.23 -0.32
CA PHE A 237 16.94 2.87 -0.68
C PHE A 237 15.90 3.81 -0.07
N SER A 238 16.07 4.17 1.20
CA SER A 238 15.21 5.12 1.90
C SER A 238 15.30 6.51 1.26
N HIS A 239 16.49 7.02 0.97
CA HIS A 239 16.70 8.32 0.32
C HIS A 239 16.10 8.38 -1.09
N ALA A 240 16.09 7.26 -1.82
CA ALA A 240 15.42 7.16 -3.11
C ALA A 240 13.88 7.12 -3.00
N GLY A 241 13.32 7.04 -1.77
CA GLY A 241 11.89 7.05 -1.48
C GLY A 241 11.32 5.68 -1.09
N GLY A 242 12.17 4.67 -0.90
CA GLY A 242 11.77 3.30 -0.58
C GLY A 242 11.34 3.07 0.87
N LEU A 243 11.39 4.07 1.76
CA LEU A 243 11.10 3.84 3.18
C LEU A 243 9.65 3.37 3.42
N GLY A 244 8.69 3.84 2.61
CA GLY A 244 7.31 3.37 2.67
C GLY A 244 7.12 1.89 2.35
N SER A 245 8.03 1.30 1.55
CA SER A 245 8.02 -0.14 1.24
C SER A 245 8.28 -0.97 2.49
N LEU A 246 9.32 -0.62 3.27
CA LEU A 246 9.66 -1.32 4.51
C LEU A 246 8.53 -1.26 5.54
N TYR A 247 7.87 -0.11 5.68
CA TYR A 247 6.67 -0.01 6.53
C TYR A 247 5.52 -0.86 6.01
N GLY A 248 5.27 -0.85 4.70
CA GLY A 248 4.24 -1.67 4.09
C GLY A 248 4.48 -3.16 4.28
N ASP A 249 5.74 -3.61 4.22
CA ASP A 249 6.10 -5.01 4.41
C ASP A 249 5.99 -5.43 5.88
N TRP A 250 6.16 -4.50 6.83
CA TRP A 250 5.80 -4.70 8.24
C TRP A 250 4.28 -4.82 8.47
N VAL A 251 3.45 -4.33 7.55
CA VAL A 251 1.99 -4.48 7.65
C VAL A 251 1.56 -5.87 7.23
N ASN A 252 1.86 -6.23 5.98
CA ASN A 252 1.20 -7.34 5.31
C ASN A 252 2.17 -8.04 4.35
N SER A 253 3.16 -8.73 4.91
CA SER A 253 4.03 -9.62 4.15
C SER A 253 4.36 -10.89 4.95
N SER A 254 4.97 -11.88 4.29
CA SER A 254 5.56 -13.03 4.97
C SER A 254 6.72 -12.67 5.92
N CYS A 255 7.28 -11.46 5.80
CA CYS A 255 8.52 -11.01 6.47
C CYS A 255 8.30 -10.01 7.61
N VAL A 256 7.07 -9.89 8.14
CA VAL A 256 6.69 -8.88 9.15
C VAL A 256 7.70 -8.75 10.31
N LYS A 257 8.16 -9.87 10.89
CA LYS A 257 9.13 -9.85 12.00
C LYS A 257 10.49 -9.27 11.60
N LEU A 258 10.99 -9.64 10.41
CA LEU A 258 12.24 -9.09 9.90
C LEU A 258 12.11 -7.58 9.70
N CYS A 259 11.05 -7.14 9.02
CA CYS A 259 10.80 -5.72 8.78
C CYS A 259 10.65 -4.94 10.09
N GLU A 260 10.01 -5.53 11.10
CA GLU A 260 9.89 -4.92 12.42
C GLU A 260 11.25 -4.70 13.09
N THR A 261 12.10 -5.73 13.13
CA THR A 261 13.46 -5.62 13.68
C THR A 261 14.27 -4.58 12.91
N THR A 262 14.21 -4.59 11.57
CA THR A 262 14.88 -3.58 10.73
C THR A 262 14.38 -2.16 11.06
N LEU A 263 13.09 -1.96 11.27
CA LEU A 263 12.52 -0.64 11.62
C LEU A 263 12.92 -0.17 13.03
N GLN A 264 13.05 -1.09 13.98
CA GLN A 264 13.55 -0.79 15.32
C GLN A 264 14.99 -0.29 15.27
N GLU A 265 15.83 -0.90 14.43
CA GLU A 265 17.24 -0.56 14.23
C GLU A 265 17.48 0.53 13.16
N LEU A 266 16.42 1.00 12.49
CA LEU A 266 16.51 1.97 11.41
C LEU A 266 17.26 3.24 11.87
N PRO A 267 18.37 3.61 11.21
CA PRO A 267 19.17 4.78 11.55
C PRO A 267 18.40 6.06 11.26
N ALA A 268 18.68 7.12 12.02
CA ALA A 268 18.03 8.41 11.84
C ALA A 268 18.27 9.00 10.44
N SER A 269 19.44 8.75 9.85
CA SER A 269 19.79 9.21 8.50
C SER A 269 18.86 8.68 7.41
N ALA A 270 18.19 7.54 7.61
CA ALA A 270 17.21 7.03 6.65
C ALA A 270 15.99 7.96 6.48
N TRP A 271 15.71 8.84 7.46
CA TRP A 271 14.61 9.82 7.41
C TRP A 271 14.97 11.14 6.75
N GLU A 272 16.24 11.32 6.40
CA GLU A 272 16.71 12.46 5.61
C GLU A 272 16.24 12.30 4.16
N ASN A 273 16.14 13.42 3.44
CA ASN A 273 15.83 13.49 2.00
C ASN A 273 14.52 12.81 1.55
N GLN A 274 13.59 12.57 2.47
CA GLN A 274 12.31 11.96 2.10
C GLN A 274 11.43 12.92 1.29
N THR A 275 10.94 12.43 0.15
CA THR A 275 10.04 13.18 -0.71
C THR A 275 8.59 13.17 -0.20
N LYS A 276 7.74 14.05 -0.73
CA LYS A 276 6.29 14.04 -0.43
C LYS A 276 5.64 12.70 -0.78
N THR A 277 6.07 12.06 -1.88
CA THR A 277 5.57 10.75 -2.31
C THR A 277 6.00 9.65 -1.34
N SER A 278 7.25 9.67 -0.88
CA SER A 278 7.73 8.73 0.16
C SER A 278 6.92 8.87 1.44
N MET A 279 6.73 10.11 1.93
CA MET A 279 5.92 10.39 3.12
C MET A 279 4.48 9.88 2.99
N LEU A 280 3.86 10.06 1.83
CA LEU A 280 2.52 9.53 1.56
C LEU A 280 2.49 7.99 1.58
N SER A 281 3.53 7.33 1.05
CA SER A 281 3.65 5.87 1.09
C SER A 281 3.76 5.37 2.54
N ILE A 282 4.55 6.05 3.38
CA ILE A 282 4.68 5.73 4.80
C ILE A 282 3.36 5.92 5.55
N THR A 283 2.64 7.04 5.35
CA THR A 283 1.37 7.25 6.04
C THR A 283 0.32 6.22 5.64
N ARG A 284 0.27 5.83 4.36
CA ARG A 284 -0.61 4.76 3.89
C ARG A 284 -0.30 3.43 4.57
N ALA A 285 0.98 3.05 4.64
CA ALA A 285 1.37 1.84 5.34
C ALA A 285 0.97 1.89 6.83
N LEU A 286 1.16 3.03 7.50
CA LEU A 286 0.72 3.19 8.90
C LEU A 286 -0.81 3.12 9.05
N THR A 287 -1.58 3.72 8.13
CA THR A 287 -3.05 3.58 8.09
C THR A 287 -3.44 2.11 7.97
N SER A 288 -2.86 1.38 7.00
CA SER A 288 -3.12 -0.04 6.82
C SER A 288 -2.74 -0.85 8.06
N LYS A 289 -1.63 -0.55 8.73
CA LYS A 289 -1.28 -1.22 10.00
C LYS A 289 -2.34 -1.02 11.08
N MET A 290 -2.98 0.14 11.13
CA MET A 290 -4.09 0.39 12.06
C MET A 290 -5.37 -0.37 11.70
N GLU A 291 -5.66 -0.51 10.40
CA GLU A 291 -6.85 -1.22 9.93
C GLU A 291 -6.76 -2.73 10.16
N TRP A 292 -5.59 -3.32 9.90
CA TRP A 292 -5.37 -4.76 9.97
C TRP A 292 -4.90 -5.26 11.34
N SER A 293 -4.69 -4.37 12.32
CA SER A 293 -4.25 -4.77 13.66
C SER A 293 -5.44 -5.03 14.58
N ASP A 294 -5.42 -6.17 15.26
CA ASP A 294 -6.37 -6.50 16.34
C ASP A 294 -6.29 -5.53 17.52
N GLU A 295 -5.20 -4.76 17.64
CA GLU A 295 -5.01 -3.74 18.68
C GLU A 295 -5.82 -2.45 18.43
N GLY A 296 -6.35 -2.28 17.20
CA GLY A 296 -7.06 -1.07 16.77
C GLY A 296 -6.22 0.18 17.03
N LYS A 297 -6.77 1.18 17.74
CA LYS A 297 -6.05 2.41 18.08
C LYS A 297 -4.79 2.18 18.90
N ASN A 298 -4.68 1.09 19.67
CA ASN A 298 -3.53 0.89 20.56
C ASN A 298 -2.22 0.62 19.82
N ILE A 299 -2.28 0.21 18.55
CA ILE A 299 -1.10 -0.04 17.72
C ILE A 299 -0.18 1.19 17.61
N VAL A 300 -0.71 2.40 17.80
CA VAL A 300 0.11 3.63 17.77
C VAL A 300 1.11 3.70 18.92
N ARG A 301 0.90 2.92 20.00
CA ARG A 301 1.87 2.75 21.10
C ARG A 301 3.04 1.84 20.71
N HIS A 302 2.87 1.03 19.67
CA HIS A 302 3.91 0.12 19.21
C HIS A 302 5.20 0.90 18.93
N PRO A 303 6.38 0.46 19.40
CA PRO A 303 7.62 1.24 19.31
C PRO A 303 7.96 1.67 17.89
N VAL A 304 7.78 0.78 16.90
CA VAL A 304 7.97 1.08 15.48
C VAL A 304 7.02 2.19 15.00
N PHE A 305 5.74 2.11 15.35
CA PHE A 305 4.72 3.07 14.94
C PHE A 305 5.00 4.45 15.56
N ALA A 306 5.20 4.50 16.88
CA ALA A 306 5.48 5.72 17.61
C ALA A 306 6.78 6.40 17.12
N LYS A 307 7.83 5.60 16.87
CA LYS A 307 9.10 6.09 16.30
C LYS A 307 8.89 6.66 14.89
N ALA A 308 8.07 6.03 14.05
CA ALA A 308 7.74 6.53 12.72
C ALA A 308 7.12 7.93 12.78
N LEU A 309 6.04 8.09 13.57
CA LEU A 309 5.37 9.38 13.73
C LEU A 309 6.32 10.46 14.26
N PHE A 310 7.16 10.11 15.24
CA PHE A 310 8.15 11.03 15.78
C PHE A 310 9.16 11.47 14.72
N GLN A 311 9.73 10.54 13.95
CA GLN A 311 10.73 10.86 12.93
C GLN A 311 10.14 11.68 11.79
N MET A 312 8.90 11.38 11.37
CA MET A 312 8.17 12.20 10.41
C MET A 312 8.03 13.64 10.91
N TYR A 313 7.59 13.84 12.16
CA TYR A 313 7.44 15.18 12.72
C TYR A 313 8.78 15.90 12.88
N LYS A 314 9.79 15.21 13.40
CA LYS A 314 11.13 15.77 13.64
C LYS A 314 11.78 16.30 12.37
N HIS A 315 11.65 15.57 11.25
CA HIS A 315 12.33 15.91 10.00
C HIS A 315 11.47 16.74 9.04
N HIS A 316 10.13 16.59 9.09
CA HIS A 316 9.22 17.14 8.07
C HIS A 316 8.07 17.99 8.66
N GLY A 317 8.06 18.17 9.98
CA GLY A 317 7.05 18.95 10.69
C GLY A 317 5.63 18.39 10.51
N VAL A 318 4.66 19.28 10.40
CA VAL A 318 3.22 18.91 10.34
C VAL A 318 2.73 18.59 8.92
N ALA A 319 3.56 18.81 7.90
CA ALA A 319 3.15 18.69 6.50
C ALA A 319 2.72 17.26 6.10
N PRO A 320 3.43 16.17 6.50
CA PRO A 320 3.01 14.81 6.17
C PRO A 320 1.62 14.48 6.74
N PHE A 321 1.38 14.78 8.02
CA PHE A 321 0.09 14.51 8.68
C PHE A 321 -1.05 15.33 8.07
N SER A 322 -0.78 16.58 7.71
CA SER A 322 -1.76 17.44 7.03
C SER A 322 -2.15 16.92 5.65
N THR A 323 -1.21 16.28 4.95
CA THR A 323 -1.44 15.71 3.63
C THR A 323 -2.22 14.41 3.74
N ALA A 324 -1.80 13.51 4.63
CA ALA A 324 -2.48 12.23 4.87
C ALA A 324 -3.91 12.44 5.38
N GLY A 325 -4.11 13.33 6.35
CA GLY A 325 -5.44 13.64 6.89
C GLY A 325 -6.41 14.37 5.95
N ARG A 326 -6.00 14.68 4.71
CA ARG A 326 -6.85 15.30 3.66
C ARG A 326 -7.14 14.39 2.47
N ARG A 327 -6.32 13.37 2.24
CA ARG A 327 -6.24 12.66 0.94
C ARG A 327 -6.69 11.21 0.99
N GLU A 328 -6.92 10.65 2.16
CA GLU A 328 -7.38 9.27 2.26
C GLU A 328 -8.90 9.24 2.31
N THR A 329 -9.49 8.10 1.95
CA THR A 329 -10.92 7.88 1.79
C THR A 329 -11.64 7.81 3.16
N TRP A 330 -12.85 7.27 3.21
CA TRP A 330 -13.57 6.97 4.46
C TRP A 330 -12.71 6.21 5.50
N ASN A 331 -11.71 5.46 5.01
CA ASN A 331 -10.73 4.67 5.75
C ASN A 331 -9.52 5.45 6.30
N THR A 332 -9.40 6.76 6.02
CA THR A 332 -8.27 7.56 6.55
C THR A 332 -8.14 7.40 8.05
N ALA A 333 -6.92 7.08 8.51
CA ALA A 333 -6.64 7.08 9.93
C ALA A 333 -6.91 8.47 10.52
N VAL A 334 -8.00 8.57 11.31
CA VAL A 334 -8.39 9.71 12.17
C VAL A 334 -7.19 10.30 12.91
N LEU A 335 -6.20 9.46 13.20
CA LEU A 335 -4.89 9.81 13.73
C LEU A 335 -4.23 10.98 13.00
N PHE A 336 -4.12 10.97 11.66
CA PHE A 336 -3.37 11.99 10.95
C PHE A 336 -4.07 13.35 10.96
N HIS A 337 -5.41 13.35 10.93
CA HIS A 337 -6.18 14.56 11.12
C HIS A 337 -5.99 15.12 12.54
N PHE A 338 -6.07 14.25 13.56
CA PHE A 338 -5.80 14.60 14.96
C PHE A 338 -4.39 15.20 15.13
N LEU A 339 -3.35 14.49 14.67
CA LEU A 339 -1.96 14.95 14.76
C LEU A 339 -1.76 16.29 14.04
N SER A 340 -2.30 16.43 12.82
CA SER A 340 -2.21 17.69 12.07
C SER A 340 -2.77 18.87 12.85
N HIS A 341 -3.96 18.70 13.46
CA HIS A 341 -4.62 19.75 14.22
C HIS A 341 -3.91 20.03 15.55
N SER A 342 -3.57 19.00 16.32
CA SER A 342 -2.92 19.13 17.63
C SER A 342 -1.53 19.77 17.51
N LEU A 343 -0.72 19.34 16.53
CA LEU A 343 0.63 19.88 16.33
C LEU A 343 0.63 21.32 15.82
N LYS A 344 -0.35 21.72 14.99
CA LYS A 344 -0.52 23.14 14.57
C LYS A 344 -0.86 24.08 15.72
N ARG A 345 -1.43 23.56 16.80
CA ARG A 345 -1.84 24.33 17.99
C ARG A 345 -0.86 24.22 19.15
N ALA A 346 0.19 23.42 19.01
CA ALA A 346 1.22 23.27 20.04
C ALA A 346 1.99 24.58 20.23
N THR A 347 2.22 24.98 21.48
CA THR A 347 3.03 26.16 21.80
C THR A 347 4.50 25.92 21.43
N PRO A 348 5.33 26.98 21.27
CA PRO A 348 6.76 26.82 20.99
C PRO A 348 7.49 25.93 22.01
N GLU A 349 7.11 26.01 23.28
CA GLU A 349 7.66 25.17 24.35
C GLU A 349 7.30 23.69 24.14
N MET A 350 6.02 23.41 23.82
CA MET A 350 5.57 22.05 23.52
C MET A 350 6.28 21.49 22.28
N GLN A 351 6.42 22.29 21.21
CA GLN A 351 7.11 21.88 19.99
C GLN A 351 8.57 21.49 20.28
N THR A 352 9.25 22.28 21.12
CA THR A 352 10.62 21.98 21.56
C THR A 352 10.69 20.66 22.32
N GLN A 353 9.71 20.36 23.19
CA GLN A 353 9.65 19.08 23.90
C GLN A 353 9.35 17.89 22.97
N LEU A 354 8.44 18.06 22.00
CA LEU A 354 8.03 17.02 21.05
C LEU A 354 9.18 16.54 20.15
N ILE A 355 10.15 17.40 19.85
CA ILE A 355 11.30 17.07 18.97
C ILE A 355 12.46 16.39 19.73
N LYS A 356 12.48 16.44 21.07
CA LYS A 356 13.59 15.88 21.87
C LYS A 356 13.76 14.38 21.70
N SER A 357 12.68 13.61 21.86
CA SER A 357 12.70 12.16 21.68
C SER A 357 11.28 11.60 21.51
N ALA A 358 11.18 10.44 20.83
CA ALA A 358 9.94 9.67 20.74
C ALA A 358 9.41 9.20 22.11
N SER A 359 10.29 9.14 23.12
CA SER A 359 9.93 8.76 24.49
C SER A 359 9.60 9.96 25.40
N SER A 360 9.61 11.18 24.86
CA SER A 360 9.31 12.38 25.65
C SER A 360 7.88 12.33 26.21
N PRO A 361 7.64 12.87 27.43
CA PRO A 361 6.29 12.93 28.00
C PRO A 361 5.30 13.65 27.08
N ALA A 362 5.73 14.71 26.41
CA ALA A 362 4.89 15.45 25.46
C ALA A 362 4.40 14.56 24.30
N TRP A 363 5.28 13.73 23.73
CA TRP A 363 4.93 12.83 22.63
C TRP A 363 4.02 11.69 23.11
N LYS A 364 4.33 11.09 24.27
CA LYS A 364 3.48 10.06 24.89
C LYS A 364 2.08 10.59 25.20
N ASN A 365 1.97 11.78 25.80
CA ASN A 365 0.68 12.39 26.10
C ASN A 365 -0.14 12.65 24.83
N LEU A 366 0.49 13.11 23.74
CA LEU A 366 -0.19 13.30 22.46
C LEU A 366 -0.76 11.98 21.89
N ILE A 367 0.00 10.89 22.01
CA ILE A 367 -0.47 9.55 21.63
C ILE A 367 -1.64 9.10 22.50
N GLU A 368 -1.55 9.28 23.82
CA GLU A 368 -2.62 8.93 24.76
C GLU A 368 -3.91 9.73 24.49
N GLU A 369 -3.79 11.02 24.18
CA GLU A 369 -4.93 11.86 23.79
C GLU A 369 -5.66 11.32 22.56
N TYR A 370 -4.92 10.77 21.58
CA TYR A 370 -5.53 10.13 20.40
C TYR A 370 -6.23 8.81 20.76
N ILE A 371 -5.60 7.96 21.56
CA ILE A 371 -6.16 6.65 21.95
C ILE A 371 -7.50 6.86 22.68
N PHE A 372 -7.55 7.87 23.55
CA PHE A 372 -8.76 8.28 24.28
C PHE A 372 -9.57 9.38 23.59
N LEU A 373 -9.39 9.56 22.28
CA LEU A 373 -10.14 10.53 21.51
C LEU A 373 -11.65 10.23 21.66
N PRO A 374 -12.47 11.19 22.10
CA PRO A 374 -13.90 10.97 22.27
C PRO A 374 -14.59 10.58 20.96
N ASP A 375 -15.52 9.64 21.04
CA ASP A 375 -16.25 9.10 19.87
C ASP A 375 -16.93 10.19 19.04
N SER A 376 -17.48 11.22 19.68
CA SER A 376 -18.09 12.35 18.98
C SER A 376 -17.09 13.20 18.17
N ILE A 377 -15.83 13.28 18.61
CA ILE A 377 -14.76 13.96 17.87
C ILE A 377 -14.28 13.07 16.73
N GLU A 378 -14.09 11.78 16.99
CA GLU A 378 -13.73 10.81 15.96
C GLU A 378 -14.76 10.79 14.82
N ARG A 379 -16.05 10.71 15.14
CA ARG A 379 -17.14 10.77 14.17
C ARG A 379 -17.12 12.05 13.35
N ARG A 380 -16.77 13.18 13.95
CA ARG A 380 -16.62 14.45 13.23
C ARG A 380 -15.45 14.42 12.26
N TYR A 381 -14.30 13.87 12.66
CA TYR A 381 -13.15 13.71 11.76
C TYR A 381 -13.47 12.75 10.61
N LYS A 382 -14.12 11.62 10.88
CA LYS A 382 -14.61 10.69 9.84
C LYS A 382 -15.56 11.39 8.88
N TRP A 383 -16.52 12.16 9.39
CA TRP A 383 -17.45 12.94 8.57
C TRP A 383 -16.74 13.91 7.62
N SER A 384 -15.75 14.64 8.13
CA SER A 384 -14.97 15.58 7.31
C SER A 384 -14.16 14.91 6.20
N ASN A 385 -13.89 13.60 6.31
CA ASN A 385 -13.15 12.82 5.31
C ASN A 385 -14.06 12.14 4.27
N LEU A 386 -15.38 12.11 4.47
CA LEU A 386 -16.31 11.55 3.49
C LEU A 386 -16.40 12.45 2.25
N ASN A 387 -16.47 11.84 1.06
CA ASN A 387 -16.88 12.53 -0.16
C ASN A 387 -18.38 12.89 -0.10
N ILE A 388 -18.87 13.60 -1.11
CA ILE A 388 -20.25 14.11 -1.12
C ILE A 388 -21.26 12.96 -1.08
N SER A 389 -21.06 11.93 -1.92
CA SER A 389 -21.90 10.72 -1.92
C SER A 389 -21.93 10.03 -0.55
N GLY A 390 -20.76 9.74 0.02
CA GLY A 390 -20.64 9.10 1.34
C GLY A 390 -21.26 9.90 2.48
N LYS A 391 -21.29 11.24 2.41
CA LYS A 391 -22.01 12.07 3.40
C LYS A 391 -23.52 11.88 3.31
N TRP A 392 -24.07 11.74 2.11
CA TRP A 392 -25.50 11.48 1.91
C TRP A 392 -25.89 10.07 2.38
N ASP A 393 -25.05 9.08 2.08
CA ASP A 393 -25.28 7.68 2.48
C ASP A 393 -25.18 7.50 3.99
N CYS A 394 -24.28 8.26 4.64
CA CYS A 394 -24.00 8.10 6.06
C CYS A 394 -24.76 9.07 6.98
N LEU A 395 -25.83 9.71 6.49
CA LEU A 395 -26.70 10.60 7.29
C LEU A 395 -27.23 9.92 8.57
N GLU A 396 -27.47 8.62 8.50
CA GLU A 396 -27.96 7.84 9.62
C GLU A 396 -26.91 7.66 10.72
N TYR A 397 -25.62 7.60 10.37
CA TYR A 397 -24.53 7.19 11.26
C TYR A 397 -23.73 8.35 11.88
N TYR A 398 -23.78 9.55 11.30
CA TYR A 398 -22.99 10.71 11.76
C TYR A 398 -23.86 11.91 12.17
N GLY A 399 -23.20 13.03 12.50
CA GLY A 399 -23.84 14.32 12.77
C GLY A 399 -24.54 14.41 14.12
N CYS A 400 -25.87 14.49 14.11
CA CYS A 400 -26.67 14.73 15.31
C CYS A 400 -27.31 13.43 15.84
N ASP A 401 -27.08 13.13 17.12
CA ASP A 401 -27.62 11.94 17.79
C ASP A 401 -29.01 12.17 18.41
N ASN A 402 -29.55 13.39 18.35
CA ASN A 402 -30.93 13.62 18.73
C ASN A 402 -31.84 12.90 17.71
N PRO A 403 -32.64 11.89 18.13
CA PRO A 403 -33.52 11.15 17.22
C PRO A 403 -34.56 12.07 16.54
N ASN A 404 -34.90 13.19 17.19
CA ASN A 404 -35.85 14.19 16.69
C ASN A 404 -35.16 15.41 16.07
N CYS A 405 -33.97 15.24 15.48
CA CYS A 405 -33.24 16.32 14.83
C CYS A 405 -33.96 16.78 13.54
N LEU A 406 -34.53 17.99 13.56
CA LEU A 406 -35.21 18.59 12.41
C LEU A 406 -34.29 18.72 11.19
N GLU A 407 -33.04 19.16 11.39
CA GLU A 407 -32.08 19.30 10.28
C GLU A 407 -31.76 17.95 9.63
N LYS A 408 -31.64 16.87 10.42
CA LYS A 408 -31.47 15.51 9.88
C LYS A 408 -32.68 15.10 9.04
N ALA A 409 -33.89 15.39 9.50
CA ALA A 409 -35.12 15.10 8.75
C ALA A 409 -35.19 15.88 7.42
N GLU A 410 -34.79 17.16 7.43
CA GLU A 410 -34.71 17.97 6.21
C GLU A 410 -33.63 17.47 5.25
N LEU A 411 -32.45 17.12 5.75
CA LEU A 411 -31.38 16.53 4.93
C LEU A 411 -31.83 15.20 4.31
N LYS A 412 -32.62 14.37 5.00
CA LYS A 412 -33.20 13.15 4.40
C LYS A 412 -34.13 13.46 3.22
N LYS A 413 -34.97 14.49 3.32
CA LYS A 413 -35.78 14.97 2.18
C LYS A 413 -34.89 15.50 1.06
N GLY A 414 -33.82 16.20 1.41
CA GLY A 414 -32.80 16.66 0.47
C GLY A 414 -32.16 15.51 -0.31
N ARG A 415 -31.83 14.40 0.35
CA ARG A 415 -31.31 13.17 -0.28
C ARG A 415 -32.30 12.60 -1.30
N GLU A 416 -33.57 12.48 -0.94
CA GLU A 416 -34.62 12.01 -1.86
C GLU A 416 -34.81 12.95 -3.06
N ALA A 417 -34.73 14.26 -2.83
CA ALA A 417 -34.84 15.26 -3.88
C ALA A 417 -33.62 15.23 -4.82
N ARG A 418 -32.42 14.96 -4.29
CA ARG A 418 -31.18 14.81 -5.06
C ARG A 418 -31.31 13.74 -6.13
N GLY A 419 -31.85 12.56 -5.79
CA GLY A 419 -32.07 11.48 -6.75
C GLY A 419 -33.01 11.85 -7.90
N LYS A 420 -33.89 12.85 -7.71
CA LYS A 420 -34.86 13.30 -8.72
C LYS A 420 -34.41 14.52 -9.53
N ARG A 421 -33.64 15.43 -8.91
CA ARG A 421 -33.35 16.78 -9.45
C ARG A 421 -31.85 17.05 -9.63
N GLY A 422 -30.99 16.10 -9.29
CA GLY A 422 -29.54 16.27 -9.34
C GLY A 422 -28.99 17.07 -8.16
N ARG A 423 -27.74 17.54 -8.32
CA ARG A 423 -26.98 18.23 -7.26
C ARG A 423 -27.59 19.57 -6.88
N ASN A 424 -27.41 19.93 -5.61
CA ASN A 424 -27.79 21.23 -5.09
C ASN A 424 -26.75 21.68 -4.06
N GLU A 425 -26.01 22.74 -4.38
CA GLU A 425 -24.91 23.23 -3.55
C GLU A 425 -25.35 23.70 -2.16
N ASP A 426 -26.56 24.23 -2.01
CA ASP A 426 -27.06 24.71 -0.72
C ASP A 426 -27.32 23.53 0.22
N TRP A 427 -27.89 22.45 -0.30
CA TRP A 427 -28.04 21.19 0.44
C TRP A 427 -26.69 20.61 0.83
N GLU A 428 -25.70 20.63 -0.06
CA GLU A 428 -24.35 20.13 0.21
C GLU A 428 -23.63 20.97 1.28
N LYS A 429 -23.76 22.30 1.25
CA LYS A 429 -23.24 23.20 2.30
C LYS A 429 -23.90 22.93 3.65
N ARG A 430 -25.21 22.70 3.68
CA ARG A 430 -25.95 22.33 4.90
C ARG A 430 -25.48 20.99 5.44
N LEU A 431 -25.34 19.99 4.57
CA LEU A 431 -24.83 18.66 4.90
C LEU A 431 -23.43 18.73 5.52
N GLU A 432 -22.51 19.45 4.88
CA GLU A 432 -21.15 19.66 5.37
C GLU A 432 -21.16 20.27 6.78
N ALA A 433 -21.94 21.34 6.97
CA ALA A 433 -22.06 22.03 8.24
C ALA A 433 -22.69 21.15 9.33
N TRP A 434 -23.71 20.36 8.99
CA TRP A 434 -24.47 19.55 9.96
C TRP A 434 -23.59 18.53 10.68
N GLY A 435 -22.75 17.80 9.95
CA GLY A 435 -21.80 16.86 10.56
C GLY A 435 -20.51 17.54 11.05
N GLY A 436 -19.91 18.41 10.24
CA GLY A 436 -18.61 19.03 10.52
C GLY A 436 -18.61 20.06 11.65
N LYS A 437 -19.76 20.70 11.92
CA LYS A 437 -19.92 21.68 13.02
C LYS A 437 -20.72 21.15 14.20
N SER A 438 -21.05 19.85 14.20
CA SER A 438 -21.69 19.21 15.35
C SER A 438 -20.84 19.39 16.62
N LYS A 439 -21.46 19.53 17.79
CA LYS A 439 -20.78 19.71 19.07
C LYS A 439 -20.99 18.50 19.96
N SER A 440 -19.91 18.07 20.61
CA SER A 440 -19.92 16.97 21.58
C SER A 440 -20.66 17.37 22.85
N CYS A 441 -21.36 16.42 23.49
CA CYS A 441 -21.83 16.60 24.86
C CYS A 441 -20.63 16.86 25.78
N ALA A 442 -20.67 17.95 26.56
CA ALA A 442 -19.55 18.33 27.42
C ALA A 442 -19.25 17.30 28.53
N SER A 443 -20.25 16.52 28.95
CA SER A 443 -20.14 15.56 30.05
C SER A 443 -19.68 14.17 29.59
N CYS A 444 -20.43 13.50 28.70
CA CYS A 444 -20.06 12.16 28.24
C CYS A 444 -19.07 12.18 27.06
N GLN A 445 -19.14 13.20 26.20
CA GLN A 445 -18.41 13.30 24.93
C GLN A 445 -18.62 12.13 23.94
N GLU A 446 -19.60 11.27 24.19
CA GLU A 446 -19.98 10.17 23.29
C GLU A 446 -20.97 10.64 22.22
N THR A 447 -21.93 11.50 22.60
CA THR A 447 -22.95 12.01 21.67
C THR A 447 -22.59 13.37 21.06
N SER A 448 -23.01 13.60 19.82
CA SER A 448 -22.88 14.87 19.09
C SER A 448 -24.23 15.51 18.74
N TYR A 449 -24.25 16.84 18.70
CA TYR A 449 -25.46 17.62 18.42
C TYR A 449 -25.17 18.71 17.39
N CYS A 450 -26.02 18.85 16.38
CA CYS A 450 -25.90 19.95 15.41
C CYS A 450 -26.23 21.33 16.03
N SER A 451 -26.95 21.37 17.16
CA SER A 451 -27.31 22.60 17.87
C SER A 451 -27.50 22.39 19.37
N THR A 452 -27.47 23.48 20.14
CA THR A 452 -27.80 23.48 21.57
C THR A 452 -29.23 23.05 21.85
N ASP A 453 -30.15 23.31 20.92
CA ASP A 453 -31.56 22.94 21.08
C ASP A 453 -31.76 21.44 20.90
N CYS A 454 -31.05 20.82 19.94
CA CYS A 454 -31.01 19.37 19.83
C CYS A 454 -30.45 18.71 21.09
N GLN A 455 -29.42 19.30 21.70
CA GLN A 455 -28.88 18.81 22.97
C GLN A 455 -29.91 18.91 24.10
N LYS A 456 -30.58 20.06 24.26
CA LYS A 456 -31.61 20.25 25.30
C LYS A 456 -32.80 19.30 25.11
N ALA A 457 -33.24 19.11 23.86
CA ALA A 457 -34.32 18.19 23.54
C ALA A 457 -33.93 16.74 23.85
N HIS A 458 -32.76 16.29 23.40
CA HIS A 458 -32.28 14.93 23.67
C HIS A 458 -32.01 14.70 25.17
N TRP A 459 -31.54 15.72 25.89
CA TRP A 459 -31.37 15.68 27.34
C TRP A 459 -32.67 15.34 28.06
N LYS A 460 -33.76 16.02 27.70
CA LYS A 460 -35.10 15.77 28.24
C LYS A 460 -35.67 14.42 27.79
N ALA A 461 -35.34 13.98 26.58
CA ALA A 461 -35.79 12.70 26.02
C ALA A 461 -35.07 11.45 26.60
N GLY A 462 -34.20 11.62 27.60
CA GLY A 462 -33.57 10.51 28.33
C GLY A 462 -32.06 10.40 28.21
N HIS A 463 -31.39 11.28 27.45
CA HIS A 463 -29.92 11.27 27.40
C HIS A 463 -29.28 11.53 28.77
N ARG A 464 -29.96 12.24 29.69
CA ARG A 464 -29.45 12.52 31.04
C ARG A 464 -28.96 11.27 31.78
N GLU A 465 -29.72 10.18 31.73
CA GLU A 465 -29.38 8.92 32.41
C GLU A 465 -28.18 8.25 31.72
N LYS A 466 -28.25 8.10 30.39
CA LYS A 466 -27.17 7.52 29.57
C LYS A 466 -25.87 8.31 29.67
N CYS A 467 -25.95 9.64 29.80
CA CYS A 467 -24.80 10.53 29.88
C CYS A 467 -23.97 10.28 31.14
N LYS A 468 -24.61 10.00 32.29
CA LYS A 468 -23.90 9.68 33.53
C LYS A 468 -23.12 8.38 33.39
N GLU A 469 -23.78 7.34 32.90
CA GLU A 469 -23.17 6.03 32.68
C GLU A 469 -21.97 6.11 31.72
N ALA A 470 -22.16 6.78 30.59
CA ALA A 470 -21.12 7.05 29.60
C ALA A 470 -19.93 7.83 30.18
N SER A 471 -20.21 8.89 30.96
CA SER A 471 -19.17 9.70 31.60
C SER A 471 -18.35 8.87 32.61
N LEU A 472 -19.01 8.00 33.39
CA LEU A 472 -18.34 7.07 34.31
C LEU A 472 -17.49 6.04 33.56
N LYS A 473 -18.03 5.41 32.52
CA LYS A 473 -17.27 4.46 31.68
C LYS A 473 -16.01 5.12 31.09
N ARG A 474 -16.13 6.36 30.62
CA ARG A 474 -15.00 7.14 30.10
C ARG A 474 -13.95 7.42 31.18
N GLN A 475 -14.36 7.81 32.39
CA GLN A 475 -13.45 8.02 33.51
C GLN A 475 -12.73 6.72 33.91
N GLN A 476 -13.45 5.60 33.97
CA GLN A 476 -12.87 4.30 34.26
C GLN A 476 -11.87 3.84 33.19
N ARG A 477 -12.15 4.09 31.90
CA ARG A 477 -11.21 3.80 30.80
C ARG A 477 -9.89 4.56 30.97
N LYS A 478 -9.94 5.83 31.35
CA LYS A 478 -8.76 6.67 31.60
C LYS A 478 -7.94 6.24 32.82
N LEU A 479 -8.57 5.61 33.81
CA LEU A 479 -7.90 5.15 35.04
C LEU A 479 -7.23 3.78 34.90
N ARG A 480 -7.64 2.98 33.91
CA ARG A 480 -7.12 1.63 33.65
C ARG A 480 -5.93 1.59 32.70
N SER A 481 -5.59 2.73 32.10
CA SER A 481 -4.47 2.94 31.20
C SER A 481 -3.37 3.74 31.89
#